data_AF-A0A7W9Y4B1-F1
#
_entry.id   AF-A0A7W9Y4B1-F1
#
_cell.length_a   1.000
_cell.length_b   1.000
_cell.length_c   1.000
_cell.angle_alpha   90.00
_cell.angle_beta   90.00
_cell.angle_gamma   90.00
#
_symmetry.space_group_name_H-M   'P 1'
#
loop_
_entity.id
_entity.type
_entity.pdbx_description
1 polymer ?
#
loop_
_entity_poly.entity_id
_entity_poly.type
_entity_poly.pdbx_seq_one_letter_code
_entity_poly.pdbx_strand_id
1 'polypeptide(L)'
;MRLGKTSSSLACLVFASSLAVMFVTEVQAAEFKYNSSVSVKVGKSVVLKGARGKTCDDGAPSWAEVASNLPKTTTGTYSDGGVGTTQSQRCGKSVPARGIKFTATTAGKERLQVYGDSVSITAF
;
A
#
# COMPACT_ATOMS: atom_id res chain seq x y z
N MET A 1 -38.63 -12.32 58.93
CA MET A 1 -39.87 -12.83 58.28
C MET A 1 -40.47 -11.70 57.45
N ARG A 2 -40.95 -12.06 56.25
CA ARG A 2 -41.41 -11.19 55.15
C ARG A 2 -42.34 -10.06 55.58
N LEU A 3 -42.25 -8.90 54.93
CA LEU A 3 -43.41 -8.10 54.49
C LEU A 3 -42.95 -7.10 53.41
N GLY A 4 -43.55 -7.15 52.23
CA GLY A 4 -43.32 -6.18 51.17
C GLY A 4 -44.16 -4.92 51.33
N LYS A 5 -43.77 -3.82 50.67
CA LYS A 5 -44.69 -2.84 50.09
C LYS A 5 -43.97 -1.92 49.11
N THR A 6 -44.67 -1.62 48.03
CA THR A 6 -44.37 -0.68 46.95
C THR A 6 -44.28 0.76 47.43
N SER A 7 -43.44 1.59 46.81
CA SER A 7 -43.64 3.04 46.74
C SER A 7 -42.88 3.65 45.57
N SER A 8 -43.65 4.28 44.69
CA SER A 8 -43.21 5.22 43.67
C SER A 8 -42.35 6.33 44.26
N SER A 9 -41.31 6.73 43.54
CA SER A 9 -41.00 8.15 43.35
C SER A 9 -40.06 8.32 42.17
N LEU A 10 -40.43 9.29 41.33
CA LEU A 10 -39.64 9.87 40.25
C LEU A 10 -38.23 10.23 40.73
N ALA A 11 -37.22 10.04 39.87
CA ALA A 11 -36.38 11.13 39.37
C ALA A 11 -35.11 10.57 38.71
N CYS A 12 -34.70 11.23 37.61
CA CYS A 12 -33.33 11.58 37.26
C CYS A 12 -32.24 10.50 37.45
N LEU A 13 -31.53 10.02 36.44
CA LEU A 13 -30.91 10.74 35.35
C LEU A 13 -30.49 9.71 34.31
N VAL A 14 -30.87 9.96 33.06
CA VAL A 14 -30.27 9.31 31.91
C VAL A 14 -28.84 9.87 31.78
N PHE A 15 -27.86 9.22 32.42
CA PHE A 15 -26.46 9.39 32.02
C PHE A 15 -26.22 8.49 30.81
N ALA A 16 -26.70 8.93 29.65
CA ALA A 16 -26.20 8.45 28.38
C ALA A 16 -24.80 9.05 28.19
N SER A 17 -23.80 8.48 28.86
CA SER A 17 -22.40 8.78 28.60
C SER A 17 -22.06 8.25 27.20
N SER A 18 -22.14 9.14 26.21
CA SER A 18 -21.75 8.87 24.83
C SER A 18 -20.24 8.59 24.79
N LEU A 19 -19.87 7.31 24.90
CA LEU A 19 -18.50 6.87 24.71
C LEU A 19 -18.20 6.97 23.20
N ALA A 20 -17.62 8.09 22.78
CA ALA A 20 -17.12 8.27 21.42
C ALA A 20 -15.93 7.31 21.22
N VAL A 21 -16.18 6.17 20.58
CA VAL A 21 -15.12 5.24 20.17
C VAL A 21 -14.37 5.90 19.01
N MET A 22 -13.19 6.46 19.29
CA MET A 22 -12.27 6.89 18.24
C MET A 22 -11.67 5.65 17.60
N PHE A 23 -12.12 5.30 16.40
CA PHE A 23 -11.48 4.28 15.58
C PHE A 23 -10.11 4.81 15.14
N VAL A 24 -9.06 4.40 15.83
CA VAL A 24 -7.68 4.62 15.38
C VAL A 24 -7.45 3.72 14.18
N THR A 25 -7.46 4.28 12.97
CA THR A 25 -7.00 3.55 11.79
C THR A 25 -5.47 3.50 11.85
N GLU A 26 -4.92 2.33 12.17
CA GLU A 26 -3.48 2.09 12.01
C GLU A 26 -3.14 2.25 10.52
N VAL A 27 -2.38 3.30 10.18
CA VAL A 27 -1.77 3.43 8.86
C VAL A 27 -0.66 2.39 8.77
N GLN A 28 -1.02 1.17 8.43
CA GLN A 28 -0.06 0.15 8.07
C GLN A 28 0.58 0.58 6.75
N ALA A 29 1.91 0.72 6.75
CA ALA A 29 2.66 1.02 5.54
C ALA A 29 2.37 -0.08 4.50
N ALA A 30 1.99 0.32 3.28
CA ALA A 30 1.63 -0.63 2.23
C ALA A 30 2.84 -1.54 1.89
N GLU A 31 2.64 -2.86 1.93
CA GLU A 31 3.67 -3.80 1.49
C GLU A 31 3.64 -3.96 -0.04
N PHE A 32 4.72 -3.56 -0.71
CA PHE A 32 4.89 -3.73 -2.14
C PHE A 32 5.47 -5.09 -2.46
N LYS A 33 4.58 -6.01 -2.86
CA LYS A 33 4.95 -7.30 -3.42
C LYS A 33 5.58 -7.14 -4.80
N TYR A 34 6.60 -7.96 -5.07
CA TYR A 34 7.18 -8.05 -6.40
C TYR A 34 6.29 -8.88 -7.32
N ASN A 35 5.83 -8.27 -8.41
CA ASN A 35 5.05 -8.95 -9.45
C ASN A 35 5.94 -9.21 -10.66
N SER A 36 6.40 -10.45 -10.81
CA SER A 36 7.23 -10.87 -11.96
C SER A 36 6.45 -10.96 -13.27
N SER A 37 5.12 -11.06 -13.21
CA SER A 37 4.22 -11.02 -14.35
C SER A 37 2.94 -10.28 -13.97
N VAL A 38 2.53 -9.33 -14.82
CA VAL A 38 1.28 -8.58 -14.64
C VAL A 38 0.49 -8.54 -15.93
N SER A 39 -0.82 -8.73 -15.81
CA SER A 39 -1.78 -8.49 -16.88
C SER A 39 -2.64 -7.30 -16.47
N VAL A 40 -2.60 -6.22 -17.23
CA VAL A 40 -3.22 -4.94 -16.86
C VAL A 40 -4.07 -4.43 -18.01
N LYS A 41 -5.33 -4.11 -17.74
CA LYS A 41 -6.20 -3.49 -18.75
C LYS A 41 -5.72 -2.07 -19.06
N VAL A 42 -5.75 -1.64 -20.32
CA VAL A 42 -5.46 -0.25 -20.71
C VAL A 42 -6.33 0.73 -19.89
N GLY A 43 -5.68 1.75 -19.32
CA GLY A 43 -6.26 2.71 -18.39
C GLY A 43 -6.28 2.26 -16.92
N LYS A 44 -5.85 1.03 -16.61
CA LYS A 44 -5.70 0.54 -15.23
C LYS A 44 -4.24 0.57 -14.79
N SER A 45 -4.07 0.57 -13.47
CA SER A 45 -2.76 0.66 -12.83
C SER A 45 -2.52 -0.51 -11.88
N VAL A 46 -1.26 -0.86 -11.72
CA VAL A 46 -0.78 -1.87 -10.78
C VAL A 46 0.57 -1.42 -10.20
N VAL A 47 0.88 -1.80 -8.95
CA VAL A 47 2.24 -1.61 -8.42
C VAL A 47 3.08 -2.81 -8.82
N LEU A 48 4.18 -2.59 -9.54
CA LEU A 48 5.05 -3.67 -9.99
C LEU A 48 5.91 -4.21 -8.84
N LYS A 49 6.51 -3.30 -8.08
CA LYS A 49 7.35 -3.59 -6.90
C LYS A 49 7.67 -2.32 -6.12
N GLY A 50 8.27 -2.49 -4.96
CA GLY A 50 8.96 -1.42 -4.24
C GLY A 50 10.41 -1.26 -4.69
N ALA A 51 10.86 -0.02 -4.89
CA ALA A 51 12.27 0.33 -4.98
C ALA A 51 12.78 0.71 -3.59
N ARG A 52 13.79 -0.01 -3.09
CA ARG A 52 14.45 0.28 -1.81
C ARG A 52 15.58 1.30 -1.98
N GLY A 53 16.01 1.90 -0.86
CA GLY A 53 17.23 2.70 -0.80
C GLY A 53 18.51 1.89 -1.06
N LYS A 54 19.67 2.54 -1.06
CA LYS A 54 20.96 1.94 -1.39
C LYS A 54 21.39 0.94 -0.31
N THR A 55 21.22 1.33 0.95
CA THR A 55 21.44 0.51 2.15
C THR A 55 20.14 -0.15 2.64
N CYS A 56 20.24 -1.00 3.66
CA CYS A 56 19.10 -1.70 4.24
C CYS A 56 18.36 -0.88 5.32
N ASP A 57 18.92 0.26 5.71
CA ASP A 57 18.40 1.14 6.77
C ASP A 57 18.04 2.54 6.23
N ASP A 58 18.25 2.77 4.93
CA ASP A 58 17.79 3.96 4.23
C ASP A 58 16.26 4.04 4.25
N GLY A 59 15.75 5.27 4.28
CA GLY A 59 14.35 5.55 4.01
C GLY A 59 13.95 5.20 2.56
N ALA A 60 12.65 5.24 2.28
CA ALA A 60 12.16 5.06 0.92
C ALA A 60 12.75 6.15 0.00
N PRO A 61 13.32 5.78 -1.16
CA PRO A 61 13.91 6.76 -2.08
C PRO A 61 12.86 7.74 -2.61
N SER A 62 13.33 8.89 -3.08
CA SER A 62 12.46 9.87 -3.74
C SER A 62 11.92 9.31 -5.07
N TRP A 63 10.73 9.76 -5.49
CA TRP A 63 10.21 9.34 -6.80
C TRP A 63 11.14 9.75 -7.95
N ALA A 64 11.80 10.91 -7.86
CA ALA A 64 12.74 11.37 -8.88
C ALA A 64 13.93 10.42 -9.05
N GLU A 65 14.53 9.96 -7.93
CA GLU A 65 15.60 8.96 -7.95
C GLU A 65 15.10 7.62 -8.52
N VAL A 66 13.85 7.26 -8.22
CA VAL A 66 13.27 6.03 -8.74
C VAL A 66 13.06 6.10 -10.24
N ALA A 67 12.37 7.13 -10.70
CA ALA A 67 12.01 7.33 -12.09
C ALA A 67 13.23 7.43 -13.01
N SER A 68 14.36 8.01 -12.56
CA SER A 68 15.58 8.13 -13.37
C SER A 68 16.23 6.78 -13.71
N ASN A 69 15.89 5.72 -12.97
CA ASN A 69 16.46 4.38 -13.15
C ASN A 69 15.47 3.39 -13.78
N LEU A 70 14.27 3.83 -14.16
CA LEU A 70 13.29 2.96 -14.80
C LEU A 70 13.59 2.78 -16.29
N PRO A 71 13.38 1.57 -16.85
CA PRO A 71 13.53 1.35 -18.28
C PRO A 71 12.46 2.12 -19.05
N LYS A 72 12.71 2.38 -20.34
CA LYS A 72 11.63 2.85 -21.23
C LYS A 72 10.63 1.71 -21.46
N THR A 73 9.36 2.06 -21.60
CA THR A 73 8.25 1.15 -21.88
C THR A 73 7.46 1.68 -23.08
N THR A 74 6.88 0.77 -23.86
CA THR A 74 5.96 1.11 -24.95
C THR A 74 4.50 0.78 -24.62
N THR A 75 4.23 0.04 -23.53
CA THR A 75 2.87 -0.40 -23.17
C THR A 75 2.24 0.42 -22.04
N GLY A 76 3.00 1.31 -21.39
CA GLY A 76 2.48 2.12 -20.30
C GLY A 76 3.36 3.28 -19.85
N THR A 77 3.06 3.77 -18.65
CA THR A 77 3.82 4.83 -17.98
C THR A 77 4.03 4.48 -16.50
N TYR A 78 5.06 5.06 -15.91
CA TYR A 78 5.35 4.92 -14.48
C TYR A 78 4.95 6.15 -13.70
N SER A 79 4.48 5.94 -12.47
CA SER A 79 4.16 7.01 -11.53
C SER A 79 4.42 6.56 -10.09
N ASP A 80 4.44 7.52 -9.16
CA ASP A 80 4.64 7.26 -7.74
C ASP A 80 3.49 6.38 -7.19
N GLY A 81 3.87 5.23 -6.63
CA GLY A 81 3.00 4.30 -5.92
C GLY A 81 2.89 4.57 -4.42
N GLY A 82 3.60 5.59 -3.90
CA GLY A 82 3.64 5.97 -2.50
C GLY A 82 4.82 5.37 -1.74
N VAL A 83 4.90 5.72 -0.46
CA VAL A 83 5.85 5.12 0.49
C VAL A 83 5.22 3.88 1.10
N GLY A 84 6.03 2.84 1.23
CA GLY A 84 5.62 1.57 1.82
C GLY A 84 6.84 0.76 2.22
N THR A 85 6.69 -0.56 2.24
CA THR A 85 7.77 -1.50 2.54
C THR A 85 7.88 -2.54 1.44
N THR A 86 9.02 -3.22 1.35
CA THR A 86 9.18 -4.38 0.45
C THR A 86 10.12 -5.39 1.08
N GLN A 87 9.86 -6.68 0.88
CA GLN A 87 10.74 -7.74 1.35
C GLN A 87 12.02 -7.76 0.49
N SER A 88 13.16 -7.39 1.08
CA SER A 88 14.44 -7.41 0.38
C SER A 88 15.20 -8.70 0.66
N GLN A 89 15.40 -9.51 -0.37
CA GLN A 89 16.25 -10.72 -0.28
C GLN A 89 17.69 -10.36 0.11
N ARG A 90 18.23 -9.23 -0.39
CA ARG A 90 19.58 -8.77 -0.05
C ARG A 90 19.73 -8.38 1.42
N CYS A 91 18.68 -7.80 2.02
CA CYS A 91 18.72 -7.36 3.41
C CYS A 91 18.18 -8.41 4.39
N GLY A 92 17.53 -9.47 3.90
CA GLY A 92 16.87 -10.49 4.73
C GLY A 92 15.65 -9.98 5.52
N LYS A 93 15.22 -8.74 5.32
CA LYS A 93 14.15 -8.07 6.08
C LYS A 93 13.27 -7.21 5.17
N SER A 94 12.10 -6.84 5.70
CA SER A 94 11.26 -5.80 5.10
C SER A 94 11.93 -4.44 5.32
N VAL A 95 12.05 -3.66 4.24
CA VAL A 95 12.73 -2.36 4.24
C VAL A 95 11.83 -1.28 3.65
N PRO A 96 12.01 0.01 4.03
CA PRO A 96 11.32 1.11 3.40
C PRO A 96 11.53 1.14 1.88
N ALA A 97 10.44 1.38 1.14
CA ALA A 97 10.47 1.37 -0.31
C ALA A 97 9.49 2.38 -0.92
N ARG A 98 9.78 2.77 -2.15
CA ARG A 98 8.94 3.58 -3.02
C ARG A 98 8.23 2.69 -4.03
N GLY A 99 6.90 2.73 -4.07
CA GLY A 99 6.13 1.92 -4.99
C GLY A 99 6.32 2.38 -6.44
N ILE A 100 6.59 1.44 -7.35
CA ILE A 100 6.64 1.70 -8.79
C ILE A 100 5.28 1.33 -9.38
N LYS A 101 4.41 2.32 -9.55
CA LYS A 101 3.09 2.13 -10.14
C LYS A 101 3.20 2.22 -11.66
N PHE A 102 2.71 1.18 -12.33
CA PHE A 102 2.62 1.10 -13.78
C PHE A 102 1.17 1.29 -14.21
N THR A 103 0.94 2.16 -15.18
CA THR A 103 -0.37 2.38 -15.80
C THR A 103 -0.29 1.98 -17.26
N ALA A 104 -1.11 1.01 -17.67
CA ALA A 104 -1.16 0.56 -19.05
C ALA A 104 -1.80 1.64 -19.94
N THR A 105 -1.15 2.03 -21.02
CA THR A 105 -1.63 3.05 -21.97
C THR A 105 -1.83 2.49 -23.37
N THR A 106 -1.14 1.41 -23.72
CA THR A 106 -1.18 0.82 -25.06
C THR A 106 -1.14 -0.69 -24.95
N ALA A 107 -2.05 -1.38 -25.63
CA ALA A 107 -2.10 -2.84 -25.59
C ALA A 107 -0.82 -3.44 -26.22
N GLY A 108 -0.32 -4.52 -25.63
CA GLY A 108 0.93 -5.13 -26.04
C GLY A 108 1.53 -6.03 -24.96
N LYS A 109 2.66 -6.64 -25.29
CA LYS A 109 3.45 -7.45 -24.36
C LYS A 109 4.87 -6.94 -24.35
N GLU A 110 5.45 -6.80 -23.16
CA GLU A 110 6.84 -6.41 -22.99
C GLU A 110 7.49 -7.10 -21.80
N ARG A 111 8.81 -7.19 -21.82
CA ARG A 111 9.62 -7.65 -20.69
C ARG A 111 10.60 -6.55 -20.33
N LEU A 112 10.56 -6.11 -19.08
CA LEU A 112 11.33 -4.98 -18.58
C LEU A 112 12.23 -5.40 -17.43
N GLN A 113 13.40 -4.77 -17.31
CA GLN A 113 14.26 -4.91 -16.14
C GLN A 113 14.03 -3.73 -15.20
N VAL A 114 13.33 -3.96 -14.10
CA VAL A 114 13.00 -2.94 -13.10
C VAL A 114 13.89 -3.16 -11.88
N TYR A 115 14.94 -2.34 -11.73
CA TYR A 115 15.94 -2.49 -10.66
C TYR A 115 16.61 -3.87 -10.66
N GLY A 116 16.95 -4.39 -11.85
CA GLY A 116 17.56 -5.71 -12.04
C GLY A 116 16.57 -6.89 -12.03
N ASP A 117 15.31 -6.67 -11.63
CA ASP A 117 14.28 -7.71 -11.63
C ASP A 117 13.50 -7.73 -12.94
N SER A 118 13.33 -8.92 -13.52
CA SER A 118 12.61 -9.09 -14.79
C SER A 118 11.10 -9.16 -14.60
N VAL A 119 10.39 -8.14 -15.10
CA VAL A 119 8.92 -8.06 -15.06
C VAL A 119 8.36 -8.29 -16.47
N SER A 120 7.42 -9.22 -16.59
CA SER A 120 6.64 -9.43 -17.83
C SER A 120 5.31 -8.68 -17.73
N ILE A 121 5.00 -7.84 -18.72
CA ILE A 121 3.79 -7.04 -18.76
C ILE A 121 2.96 -7.49 -19.96
N THR A 122 1.67 -7.74 -19.73
CA THR A 122 0.65 -7.87 -20.77
C THR A 122 -0.39 -6.76 -20.57
N ALA A 123 -0.37 -5.77 -21.46
CA ALA A 123 -1.38 -4.73 -21.53
C ALA A 123 -2.48 -5.14 -22.52
N PHE A 124 -3.75 -5.08 -22.13
CA PHE A 124 -4.88 -5.54 -22.96
C PHE A 124 -6.13 -4.65 -22.86
#